data_AF-A0A843IT65-F1
#
_entry.id   AF-A0A843IT65-F1
#
_cell.length_a   1.000
_cell.length_b   1.000
_cell.length_c   1.000
_cell.angle_alpha   90.00
_cell.angle_beta   90.00
_cell.angle_gamma   90.00
#
_symmetry.space_group_name_H-M   'P 1'
#
loop_
_entity.id
_entity.type
_entity.pdbx_description
1 polymer ?
#
loop_
_entity_poly.entity_id
_entity_poly.type
_entity_poly.pdbx_seq_one_letter_code
_entity_poly.pdbx_strand_id
1 'polypeptide(L)'
;MPGKDDSVREALKTKGAYGKDIDLDAYEEGDRDADSVRDLEDSEYRRYMENVGVVADEMERSGTLMFIDNGMSHCSPKTQEGLEM
;
A
#
# COMPACT_ATOMS: atom_id res chain seq x y z
N MET A 1 -7.68 10.28 24.73
CA MET A 1 -6.39 9.99 25.41
C MET A 1 -5.39 11.04 24.97
N PRO A 2 -5.02 12.01 25.83
CA PRO A 2 -4.31 13.23 25.42
C PRO A 2 -2.77 13.11 25.39
N GLY A 3 -2.21 11.93 25.06
CA GLY A 3 -0.76 11.69 25.08
C GLY A 3 -0.15 11.08 23.81
N LYS A 4 -0.96 10.70 22.81
CA LYS A 4 -0.44 10.10 21.56
C LYS A 4 0.11 11.17 20.60
N ASP A 5 -0.57 12.29 20.48
CA ASP A 5 -0.26 13.30 19.45
C ASP A 5 1.10 13.99 19.69
N ASP A 6 1.47 14.25 20.94
CA ASP A 6 2.76 14.89 21.25
C ASP A 6 3.94 13.96 20.93
N SER A 7 3.82 12.66 21.24
CA SER A 7 4.84 11.67 20.89
C SER A 7 5.02 11.51 19.38
N VAL A 8 3.95 11.61 18.60
CA VAL A 8 4.00 11.55 17.13
C VAL A 8 4.66 12.81 16.58
N ARG A 9 4.32 13.99 17.10
CA ARG A 9 4.92 15.27 16.67
C ARG A 9 6.42 15.34 16.92
N GLU A 10 6.90 14.79 18.03
CA GLU A 10 8.35 14.69 18.29
C GLU A 10 9.02 13.68 17.35
N ALA A 11 8.36 12.55 17.09
CA ALA A 11 8.88 11.52 16.20
C ALA A 11 9.02 12.01 14.74
N LEU A 12 8.18 12.95 14.26
CA LEU A 12 8.29 13.53 12.91
C LEU A 12 9.64 14.21 12.63
N LYS A 13 10.38 14.62 13.67
CA LYS A 13 11.70 15.25 13.53
C LYS A 13 12.85 14.25 13.66
N THR A 14 12.55 12.99 13.98
CA THR A 14 13.54 11.96 14.25
C THR A 14 13.96 11.28 12.96
N LYS A 15 15.26 11.29 12.68
CA LYS A 15 15.82 10.63 11.49
C LYS A 15 15.81 9.12 11.65
N GLY A 16 15.66 8.41 10.54
CA GLY A 16 15.86 6.96 10.50
C GLY A 16 17.26 6.58 10.99
N ALA A 17 17.39 5.43 11.66
CA ALA A 17 18.67 4.95 12.19
C ALA A 17 19.71 4.69 11.07
N TYR A 18 19.24 4.40 9.86
CA TYR A 18 20.05 4.11 8.68
C TYR A 18 19.43 4.73 7.43
N GLY A 19 20.24 4.90 6.38
CA GLY A 19 19.80 5.46 5.10
C GLY A 19 19.91 6.99 5.04
N LYS A 20 19.47 7.56 3.91
CA LYS A 20 19.45 9.00 3.71
C LYS A 20 18.25 9.60 4.44
N ASP A 21 18.46 10.74 5.06
CA ASP A 21 17.39 11.55 5.64
C ASP A 21 16.47 12.11 4.55
N ILE A 22 15.16 12.07 4.78
CA ILE A 22 14.14 12.48 3.82
C ILE A 22 13.39 13.68 4.40
N ASP A 23 13.35 14.76 3.62
CA ASP A 23 12.50 15.92 3.92
C ASP A 23 11.06 15.58 3.55
N LEU A 24 10.22 15.33 4.55
CA LEU A 24 8.82 14.94 4.34
C LEU A 24 7.96 16.10 3.84
N ASP A 25 8.30 17.35 4.17
CA ASP A 25 7.55 18.54 3.77
C ASP A 25 7.72 18.85 2.28
N ALA A 26 8.67 18.21 1.61
CA ALA A 26 8.90 18.32 0.18
C ALA A 26 7.93 17.47 -0.67
N TYR A 27 7.10 16.63 -0.05
CA TYR A 27 6.16 15.73 -0.73
C TYR A 27 4.73 16.02 -0.33
N GLU A 28 3.80 15.88 -1.28
CA GLU A 28 2.37 15.95 -0.99
C GLU A 28 1.87 14.60 -0.47
N GLU A 29 0.84 14.62 0.39
CA GLU A 29 0.18 13.40 0.81
C GLU A 29 -0.58 12.79 -0.37
N GLY A 30 -0.28 11.52 -0.68
CA GLY A 30 -0.97 10.78 -1.73
C GLY A 30 -2.45 10.57 -1.44
N ASP A 31 -3.25 10.35 -2.49
CA ASP A 31 -4.69 10.23 -2.37
C ASP A 31 -5.09 9.03 -1.48
N ARG A 32 -6.13 9.23 -0.67
CA ARG A 32 -6.72 8.20 0.18
C ARG A 32 -7.91 7.52 -0.49
N ASP A 33 -8.57 8.20 -1.42
CA ASP A 33 -9.70 7.69 -2.18
C ASP A 33 -9.22 7.17 -3.53
N ALA A 34 -8.49 6.04 -3.49
CA ALA A 34 -7.96 5.45 -4.71
C ALA A 34 -9.07 4.79 -5.55
N ASP A 35 -8.96 4.94 -6.87
CA ASP A 35 -9.84 4.25 -7.80
C ASP A 35 -9.75 2.73 -7.60
N SER A 36 -10.92 2.08 -7.57
CA SER A 36 -10.98 0.63 -7.40
C SER A 36 -10.64 -0.08 -8.70
N VAL A 37 -9.57 -0.87 -8.67
CA VAL A 37 -9.23 -1.82 -9.73
C VAL A 37 -9.96 -3.11 -9.43
N ARG A 38 -10.90 -3.50 -10.30
CA ARG A 38 -11.71 -4.73 -10.08
C ARG A 38 -11.03 -5.99 -10.59
N ASP A 39 -10.33 -5.87 -11.70
CA ASP A 39 -9.60 -6.96 -12.35
C ASP A 39 -8.19 -6.47 -12.66
N LEU A 40 -7.19 -7.21 -12.17
CA LEU A 40 -5.78 -6.85 -12.35
C LEU A 40 -5.31 -7.19 -13.78
N GLU A 41 -5.91 -8.16 -14.47
CA GLU A 41 -5.57 -8.53 -15.85
C GLU A 41 -5.86 -7.41 -16.85
N ASP A 42 -6.97 -6.70 -16.65
CA ASP A 42 -7.43 -5.59 -17.49
C ASP A 42 -6.89 -4.23 -17.04
N SER A 43 -6.15 -4.18 -15.92
CA SER A 43 -5.61 -2.94 -15.40
C SER A 43 -4.52 -2.35 -16.30
N GLU A 44 -4.46 -1.02 -16.36
CA GLU A 44 -3.36 -0.31 -17.04
C GLU A 44 -1.98 -0.59 -16.41
N TYR A 45 -1.98 -1.04 -15.15
CA TYR A 45 -0.79 -1.33 -14.35
C TYR A 45 -0.22 -2.73 -14.58
N ARG A 46 -0.89 -3.59 -15.36
CA ARG A 46 -0.51 -5.01 -15.53
C ARG A 46 0.98 -5.22 -15.81
N ARG A 47 1.54 -4.51 -16.79
CA ARG A 47 2.96 -4.67 -17.14
C ARG A 47 3.89 -4.26 -16.00
N TYR A 48 3.54 -3.23 -15.25
CA TYR A 48 4.33 -2.79 -14.09
C TYR A 48 4.27 -3.84 -12.97
N MET A 49 3.07 -4.38 -12.71
CA MET A 49 2.85 -5.44 -11.73
C MET A 49 3.65 -6.70 -12.05
N GLU A 50 3.62 -7.17 -13.30
CA GLU A 50 4.37 -8.36 -13.73
C GLU A 50 5.89 -8.18 -13.57
N ASN A 51 6.41 -6.97 -13.82
CA ASN A 51 7.83 -6.65 -13.67
C ASN A 51 8.33 -6.72 -12.21
N VAL A 52 7.44 -6.58 -11.23
CA VAL A 52 7.76 -6.67 -9.80
C VAL A 52 7.27 -7.98 -9.17
N GLY A 53 6.85 -8.95 -10.00
CA GLY A 53 6.45 -10.29 -9.57
C GLY A 53 5.01 -10.42 -9.09
N VAL A 54 4.17 -9.39 -9.29
CA VAL A 54 2.72 -9.49 -9.09
C VAL A 54 2.10 -10.18 -10.30
N VAL A 55 1.29 -11.22 -10.04
CA VAL A 55 0.65 -12.02 -11.09
C VAL A 55 -0.77 -11.51 -11.28
N ALA A 56 -1.04 -10.92 -12.44
CA ALA A 56 -2.30 -10.23 -12.72
C ALA A 56 -3.53 -11.15 -12.80
N ASP A 57 -3.37 -12.40 -13.25
CA ASP A 57 -4.44 -13.42 -13.24
C ASP A 57 -4.65 -14.07 -11.86
N GLU A 58 -3.80 -13.69 -10.89
CA GLU A 58 -3.73 -14.23 -9.54
C GLU A 58 -3.64 -15.76 -9.47
N MET A 59 -3.23 -16.44 -10.54
CA MET A 59 -3.09 -17.88 -10.55
C MET A 59 -2.06 -18.31 -9.52
N GLU A 60 -2.39 -19.36 -8.77
CA GLU A 60 -1.53 -19.90 -7.72
C GLU A 60 -1.15 -18.85 -6.64
N ARG A 61 -2.06 -17.90 -6.37
CA ARG A 61 -1.95 -16.95 -5.25
C ARG A 61 -3.12 -17.14 -4.29
N SER A 62 -2.86 -16.95 -2.99
CA SER A 62 -3.90 -16.99 -1.95
C SER A 62 -4.76 -15.73 -1.90
N GLY A 63 -4.34 -14.69 -2.62
CA GLY A 63 -5.07 -13.44 -2.80
C GLY A 63 -4.13 -12.29 -3.06
N THR A 64 -4.70 -11.15 -3.45
CA THR A 64 -3.94 -9.93 -3.75
C THR A 64 -4.47 -8.76 -2.94
N LEU A 65 -3.55 -7.95 -2.42
CA LEU A 65 -3.84 -6.67 -1.80
C LEU A 65 -2.97 -5.61 -2.48
N MET A 66 -3.61 -4.58 -3.03
CA MET A 66 -2.95 -3.51 -3.77
C MET A 66 -3.40 -2.16 -3.23
N PHE A 67 -2.42 -1.28 -2.99
CA PHE A 67 -2.63 0.12 -2.68
C PHE A 67 -2.08 0.96 -3.83
N ILE A 68 -2.84 1.98 -4.23
CA ILE A 68 -2.35 3.08 -5.05
C ILE A 68 -2.34 4.30 -4.14
N ASP A 69 -1.18 4.95 -4.05
CA ASP A 69 -0.91 5.99 -3.06
C ASP A 69 -1.24 5.53 -1.63
N ASN A 70 -2.17 6.22 -0.95
CA ASN A 70 -2.60 5.90 0.41
C ASN A 70 -3.96 5.18 0.44
N GLY A 71 -4.56 4.87 -0.72
CA GLY A 71 -5.85 4.20 -0.85
C GLY A 71 -5.72 2.74 -1.26
N MET A 72 -6.61 1.89 -0.74
CA MET A 72 -6.69 0.48 -1.14
C MET A 72 -7.46 0.36 -2.46
N SER A 73 -6.78 -0.05 -3.53
CA SER A 73 -7.36 -0.11 -4.88
C SER A 73 -7.88 -1.49 -5.25
N HIS A 74 -7.27 -2.57 -4.73
CA HIS A 74 -7.68 -3.93 -5.00
C HIS A 74 -7.49 -4.84 -3.78
N CYS A 75 -8.47 -5.69 -3.51
CA CYS A 75 -8.40 -6.71 -2.47
C CYS A 75 -9.20 -7.94 -2.92
N SER A 76 -8.51 -9.07 -3.07
CA SER A 76 -9.07 -10.33 -3.58
C SER A 76 -8.56 -11.51 -2.75
N PRO A 77 -9.13 -11.81 -1.59
CA PRO A 77 -8.78 -13.05 -0.89
C PRO A 77 -9.35 -14.26 -1.66
N LYS A 78 -8.50 -15.21 -2.05
CA LYS A 78 -8.95 -16.55 -2.49
C LYS A 78 -9.03 -17.40 -1.22
N THR A 79 -10.25 -17.67 -0.77
CA THR A 79 -10.53 -18.31 0.53
C THR A 79 -9.62 -19.51 0.79
N GLN A 80 -8.63 -19.34 1.68
CA GLN A 80 -7.99 -20.42 2.40
C GLN A 80 -8.60 -20.45 3.81
N GLU A 81 -8.90 -21.64 4.33
CA GLU A 81 -9.25 -21.80 5.74
C GLU A 81 -8.19 -21.11 6.62
N GLY A 82 -8.59 -20.09 7.38
CA GLY A 82 -7.73 -19.42 8.37
C GLY A 82 -7.33 -17.95 8.13
N LEU A 83 -7.87 -17.27 7.11
CA LEU A 83 -7.71 -15.81 6.95
C LEU A 83 -8.92 -15.07 7.55
N GLU A 84 -8.68 -14.20 8.54
CA GLU A 84 -9.69 -13.28 9.07
C GLU A 84 -9.77 -12.00 8.21
N MET A 85 -11.01 -11.56 7.94
CA MET A 85 -11.31 -10.26 7.29
C MET A 85 -11.20 -9.11 8.29
#